data_AF-A0A4Q3MHS6-F1
#
_entry.id   AF-A0A4Q3MHS6-F1
#
_cell.length_a   1.000
_cell.length_b   1.000
_cell.length_c   1.000
_cell.angle_alpha   90.00
_cell.angle_beta   90.00
_cell.angle_gamma   90.00
#
_symmetry.space_group_name_H-M   'P 1'
#
loop_
_entity.id
_entity.type
_entity.pdbx_description
1 polymer ?
#
loop_
_entity_poly.entity_id
_entity_poly.type
_entity_poly.pdbx_seq_one_letter_code
_entity_poly.pdbx_strand_id
1 'polypeptide(L)'
;TLRKINDPYPYFRGIISEVGFDPVQIPYTQPRRQRGITKNNFYTLYDIAMLGITSHSRVPLRLATMAGFGLSALSLGISLVYLVAKLLFWNQFSIGTAPILIGMFFFASVQLFFIGLLGEYVGAILRHVSNRPLVVERERINFHDSGVT
;
A
#
# COMPACT_ATOMS: atom_id res chain seq x y z
N THR A 1 24.95 0.54 -12.23
CA THR A 1 24.14 0.46 -10.99
C THR A 1 22.66 0.64 -11.28
N LEU A 2 22.21 1.78 -11.83
CA LEU A 2 20.79 2.00 -12.18
C LEU A 2 20.23 1.02 -13.24
N ARG A 3 21.03 0.69 -14.28
CA ARG A 3 20.61 -0.25 -15.36
C ARG A 3 20.31 -1.68 -14.87
N LYS A 4 20.74 -2.05 -13.65
CA LYS A 4 20.50 -3.37 -13.05
C LYS A 4 19.25 -3.40 -12.15
N ILE A 5 18.64 -2.25 -11.87
CA ILE A 5 17.43 -2.17 -11.05
C ILE A 5 16.25 -2.59 -11.93
N ASN A 6 15.75 -3.81 -11.72
CA ASN A 6 14.62 -4.35 -12.45
C ASN A 6 13.32 -4.07 -11.68
N ASP A 7 12.92 -2.80 -11.67
CA ASP A 7 11.66 -2.38 -11.04
C ASP A 7 10.55 -2.37 -12.10
N PRO A 8 9.50 -3.20 -11.99
CA PRO A 8 8.40 -3.24 -12.95
C PRO A 8 7.63 -1.91 -13.04
N TYR A 9 7.72 -1.06 -12.01
CA TYR A 9 7.12 0.27 -12.01
C TYR A 9 8.10 1.31 -11.47
N PRO A 10 8.99 1.86 -12.32
CA PRO A 10 10.11 2.68 -11.87
C PRO A 10 9.63 4.00 -11.27
N TYR A 11 9.56 4.07 -9.94
CA TYR A 11 9.32 5.31 -9.21
C TYR A 11 10.63 6.11 -9.11
N PHE A 12 10.93 6.86 -10.16
CA PHE A 12 12.21 7.55 -10.35
C PHE A 12 12.63 8.43 -9.15
N ARG A 13 11.66 9.10 -8.50
CA ARG A 13 11.93 9.96 -7.34
C ARG A 13 12.46 9.16 -6.14
N GLY A 14 11.89 7.98 -5.87
CA GLY A 14 12.34 7.11 -4.79
C GLY A 14 13.68 6.43 -5.12
N ILE A 15 13.85 6.00 -6.36
CA ILE A 15 15.11 5.37 -6.80
C ILE A 15 16.29 6.34 -6.64
N ILE A 16 16.13 7.62 -7.02
CA ILE A 16 17.19 8.63 -6.85
C ILE A 16 17.58 8.79 -5.38
N SER A 17 16.60 8.81 -4.46
CA SER A 17 16.91 8.92 -3.02
C SER A 17 17.62 7.70 -2.45
N GLU A 18 17.41 6.50 -3.02
CA GLU A 18 18.00 5.25 -2.53
C GLU A 18 19.44 5.03 -3.00
N VAL A 19 19.83 5.66 -4.11
CA VAL A 19 21.17 5.46 -4.72
C VAL A 19 22.30 6.01 -3.83
N GLY A 20 22.00 6.92 -2.90
CA GLY A 20 22.93 7.34 -1.83
C GLY A 20 24.07 8.26 -2.24
N PHE A 21 24.06 8.82 -3.45
CA PHE A 21 24.99 9.87 -3.86
C PHE A 21 24.56 11.24 -3.35
N ASP A 22 25.53 12.15 -3.21
CA ASP A 22 25.26 13.54 -2.85
C ASP A 22 24.44 14.25 -3.95
N PRO A 23 23.19 14.66 -3.67
CA PRO A 23 22.35 15.31 -4.66
C PRO A 23 22.72 16.80 -4.76
N VAL A 24 22.93 17.29 -5.99
CA VAL A 24 23.03 18.72 -6.27
C VAL A 24 21.71 19.21 -6.84
N GLN A 25 21.09 20.19 -6.19
CA GLN A 25 19.84 20.80 -6.64
C GLN A 25 20.13 22.06 -7.45
N ILE A 26 19.59 22.13 -8.66
CA ILE A 26 19.70 23.32 -9.52
C ILE A 26 18.39 24.10 -9.40
N PRO A 27 18.39 25.33 -8.87
CA PRO A 27 17.18 26.13 -8.78
C PRO A 27 16.68 26.46 -10.18
N TYR A 28 15.42 26.15 -10.45
CA TYR A 28 14.76 26.43 -11.71
C TYR A 28 13.36 26.98 -11.45
N THR A 29 13.09 28.17 -11.98
CA THR A 29 11.75 28.76 -11.94
C THR A 29 10.98 28.32 -13.18
N GLN A 30 10.01 27.43 -13.00
CA GLN A 30 9.19 26.95 -14.11
C GLN A 30 8.21 28.06 -14.57
N PRO A 31 8.21 28.44 -15.86
CA PRO A 31 7.25 29.42 -16.36
C PRO A 31 5.83 28.85 -16.32
N ARG A 32 4.84 29.74 -16.12
CA ARG A 32 3.43 29.35 -16.08
C ARG A 32 3.02 28.74 -17.42
N ARG A 33 2.38 27.57 -17.37
CA ARG A 33 1.86 26.88 -18.55
C ARG A 33 0.84 27.77 -19.28
N GLN A 34 1.06 28.02 -20.57
CA GLN A 34 0.19 28.89 -21.38
C GLN A 34 -0.93 28.12 -22.12
N ARG A 35 -0.76 26.81 -22.36
CA ARG A 35 -1.76 26.00 -23.08
C ARG A 35 -1.77 24.54 -22.62
N GLY A 36 -2.93 23.90 -22.72
CA GLY A 36 -3.15 22.47 -22.44
C GLY A 36 -3.56 22.16 -21.00
N ILE A 37 -4.23 21.01 -20.84
CA ILE A 37 -4.73 20.51 -19.54
C ILE A 37 -3.58 19.81 -18.79
N THR A 38 -3.53 19.97 -17.48
CA THR A 38 -2.58 19.22 -16.64
C THR A 38 -2.88 17.73 -16.72
N LYS A 39 -1.83 16.91 -16.92
CA LYS A 39 -1.94 15.46 -16.78
C LYS A 39 -1.82 15.02 -15.32
N ASN A 40 -1.38 15.91 -14.43
CA ASN A 40 -1.36 15.69 -12.99
C ASN A 40 -2.71 16.09 -12.42
N ASN A 41 -3.60 15.09 -12.27
CA ASN A 41 -4.81 15.21 -11.48
C ASN A 41 -4.52 14.77 -10.03
N PHE A 42 -5.37 15.17 -9.09
CA PHE A 42 -5.26 14.78 -7.69
C PHE A 42 -5.20 13.25 -7.52
N TYR A 43 -6.06 12.52 -8.23
CA TYR A 43 -6.08 11.05 -8.22
C TYR A 43 -4.76 10.45 -8.69
N THR A 44 -4.18 10.99 -9.77
CA THR A 44 -2.90 10.52 -10.30
C THR A 44 -1.77 10.77 -9.29
N LEU A 45 -1.80 11.90 -8.61
CA LEU A 45 -0.80 12.25 -7.60
C LEU A 45 -0.92 11.39 -6.34
N TYR A 46 -2.15 11.12 -5.91
CA TYR A 46 -2.45 10.21 -4.79
C TYR A 46 -2.01 8.78 -5.10
N ASP A 47 -2.31 8.29 -6.30
CA ASP A 47 -1.88 6.97 -6.75
C ASP A 47 -0.36 6.84 -6.75
N ILE A 48 0.35 7.83 -7.29
CA ILE A 48 1.83 7.89 -7.25
C ILE A 48 2.35 7.89 -5.81
N ALA A 49 1.71 8.63 -4.90
CA ALA A 49 2.11 8.67 -3.50
C ALA A 49 1.90 7.31 -2.80
N MET A 50 0.76 6.64 -3.04
CA MET A 50 0.50 5.31 -2.51
C MET A 50 1.45 4.26 -3.08
N LEU A 51 1.76 4.34 -4.37
CA LEU A 51 2.75 3.47 -5.01
C LEU A 51 4.13 3.64 -4.38
N GLY A 52 4.57 4.89 -4.14
CA GLY A 52 5.84 5.18 -3.47
C GLY A 52 5.90 4.67 -2.03
N ILE A 53 4.81 4.78 -1.26
CA ILE A 53 4.76 4.28 0.12
C ILE A 53 4.76 2.75 0.15
N THR A 54 4.02 2.10 -0.75
CA THR A 54 3.89 0.63 -0.77
C THR A 54 5.14 -0.08 -1.32
N SER A 55 5.82 0.50 -2.32
CA SER A 55 7.03 -0.09 -2.89
C SER A 55 8.26 0.11 -2.00
N HIS A 56 8.36 1.29 -1.35
CA HIS A 56 9.57 1.68 -0.63
C HIS A 56 9.44 1.53 0.90
N SER A 57 8.25 1.24 1.43
CA SER A 57 8.01 1.20 2.87
C SER A 57 7.10 0.07 3.35
N ARG A 58 7.50 -0.58 4.45
CA ARG A 58 6.69 -1.57 5.20
C ARG A 58 5.76 -0.92 6.23
N VAL A 59 5.72 0.41 6.28
CA VAL A 59 4.95 1.17 7.29
C VAL A 59 3.44 0.89 7.23
N PRO A 60 2.75 0.84 6.07
CA PRO A 60 1.31 0.59 6.04
C PRO A 60 0.93 -0.78 6.60
N LEU A 61 1.69 -1.82 6.22
CA LEU A 61 1.52 -3.16 6.76
C LEU A 61 1.72 -3.18 8.29
N ARG A 62 2.75 -2.48 8.79
CA ARG A 62 3.02 -2.42 10.23
C ARG A 62 1.92 -1.70 11.00
N LEU A 63 1.43 -0.57 10.49
CA LEU A 63 0.29 0.16 11.06
C LEU A 63 -0.96 -0.71 11.11
N ALA A 64 -1.24 -1.45 10.04
CA ALA A 64 -2.36 -2.38 9.98
C ALA A 64 -2.22 -3.48 11.06
N THR A 65 -1.04 -4.08 11.21
CA THR A 65 -0.82 -5.09 12.28
C THR A 65 -0.98 -4.51 13.68
N MET A 66 -0.50 -3.28 13.93
CA MET A 66 -0.66 -2.60 15.23
C MET A 66 -2.12 -2.26 15.50
N ALA A 67 -2.86 -1.79 14.49
CA ALA A 67 -4.30 -1.52 14.60
C ALA A 67 -5.07 -2.81 14.89
N GLY A 68 -4.74 -3.91 14.20
CA GLY A 68 -5.34 -5.23 14.43
C GLY A 68 -5.07 -5.75 15.85
N PHE A 69 -3.85 -5.59 16.35
CA PHE A 69 -3.51 -5.95 17.73
C PHE A 69 -4.27 -5.10 18.75
N GLY A 70 -4.35 -3.78 18.54
CA GLY A 70 -5.13 -2.88 19.40
C GLY A 70 -6.62 -3.24 19.41
N LEU A 71 -7.18 -3.58 18.25
CA LEU A 71 -8.58 -3.98 18.13
C LEU A 71 -8.86 -5.33 18.80
N SER A 72 -7.94 -6.29 18.68
CA SER A 72 -7.99 -7.56 19.37
C SER A 72 -7.95 -7.38 20.90
N ALA A 73 -7.08 -6.51 21.40
CA ALA A 73 -6.99 -6.20 22.83
C ALA A 73 -8.28 -5.56 23.36
N LEU A 74 -8.87 -4.62 22.61
CA LEU A 74 -10.17 -4.02 22.95
C LEU A 74 -11.31 -5.05 22.94
N SER A 75 -11.33 -5.92 21.92
CA SER A 75 -12.33 -7.00 21.83
C SER A 75 -12.23 -7.98 23.02
N LEU A 76 -11.01 -8.35 23.41
CA LEU A 76 -10.76 -9.16 24.60
C LEU A 76 -11.23 -8.45 25.88
N GLY A 77 -10.93 -7.15 26.03
CA GLY A 77 -11.39 -6.36 27.16
C GLY A 77 -12.92 -6.31 27.28
N ILE A 78 -13.61 -6.00 26.17
CA ILE A 78 -15.07 -5.98 26.11
C ILE A 78 -15.64 -7.38 26.42
N SER A 79 -15.05 -8.43 25.86
CA SER A 79 -15.48 -9.82 26.12
C SER A 79 -15.31 -10.21 27.59
N LEU A 80 -14.22 -9.82 28.24
CA LEU A 80 -13.97 -10.07 29.66
C LEU A 80 -14.97 -9.34 30.55
N VAL A 81 -15.24 -8.05 30.27
CA VAL A 81 -16.26 -7.27 30.97
C VAL A 81 -17.64 -7.91 30.81
N TYR A 82 -17.97 -8.36 29.59
CA TYR A 82 -19.22 -9.04 29.31
C TYR A 82 -19.35 -10.38 30.03
N LEU A 83 -18.25 -11.15 30.15
CA LEU A 83 -18.20 -12.40 30.89
C LEU A 83 -18.45 -12.16 32.39
N VAL A 84 -17.79 -11.17 32.98
CA VAL A 84 -17.98 -10.80 34.40
C VAL A 84 -19.41 -10.31 34.65
N ALA A 85 -19.93 -9.46 33.77
CA ALA A 85 -21.32 -8.97 33.86
C ALA A 85 -22.33 -10.11 33.77
N LYS A 86 -22.11 -11.10 32.89
CA LYS A 86 -22.95 -12.29 32.78
C LYS A 86 -22.90 -13.18 34.03
N LEU A 87 -21.73 -13.29 34.67
CA LEU A 87 -21.59 -14.05 35.92
C LEU A 87 -22.35 -13.40 37.08
N LEU A 88 -22.40 -12.06 37.13
CA LEU A 88 -23.05 -11.28 38.18
C LEU A 88 -24.57 -11.13 37.98
N PHE A 89 -25.04 -11.03 36.73
CA PHE A 89 -26.45 -10.74 36.40
C PHE A 89 -27.10 -11.85 35.57
N TRP A 90 -27.00 -13.10 36.06
CA TRP A 90 -27.44 -14.33 35.38
C TRP A 90 -28.90 -14.30 34.87
N ASN A 91 -29.78 -13.56 35.53
CA ASN A 91 -31.24 -13.60 35.29
C ASN A 91 -31.81 -12.40 34.50
N GLN A 92 -31.00 -11.38 34.17
CA GLN A 92 -31.47 -10.17 33.47
C GLN A 92 -30.78 -9.94 32.11
N PHE A 93 -29.69 -10.64 31.82
CA PHE A 93 -28.97 -10.49 30.55
C PHE A 93 -29.55 -11.42 29.48
N SER A 94 -30.71 -11.05 28.92
CA SER A 94 -31.16 -11.62 27.65
C SER A 94 -30.17 -11.19 26.56
N ILE A 95 -29.62 -12.17 25.83
CA ILE A 95 -28.73 -11.91 24.70
C ILE A 95 -29.52 -11.13 23.64
N GLY A 96 -29.25 -9.83 23.54
CA GLY A 96 -29.76 -9.03 22.45
C GLY A 96 -29.15 -9.54 21.14
N THR A 97 -29.99 -9.95 20.19
CA THR A 97 -29.56 -10.29 18.82
C THR A 97 -28.89 -9.11 18.13
N ALA A 98 -29.25 -7.88 18.50
CA ALA A 98 -28.69 -6.65 17.94
C ALA A 98 -27.16 -6.50 18.20
N PRO A 99 -26.65 -6.58 19.45
CA PRO A 99 -25.20 -6.58 19.72
C PRO A 99 -24.40 -7.63 18.95
N ILE A 100 -24.95 -8.85 18.79
CA ILE A 100 -24.27 -9.94 18.06
C ILE A 100 -24.14 -9.60 16.58
N LEU A 101 -25.23 -9.14 15.94
CA LEU A 101 -25.21 -8.76 14.54
C LEU A 101 -24.25 -7.60 14.27
N ILE A 102 -24.26 -6.57 15.13
CA ILE A 102 -23.36 -5.43 15.02
C ILE A 102 -21.89 -5.88 15.16
N GLY A 103 -21.59 -6.73 16.14
CA GLY A 103 -20.25 -7.29 16.33
C GLY A 103 -19.79 -8.14 15.14
N MET A 104 -20.68 -8.93 14.55
CA MET A 104 -20.39 -9.77 13.38
C MET A 104 -20.09 -8.93 12.14
N PHE A 105 -20.91 -7.91 11.85
CA PHE A 105 -20.66 -7.00 10.73
C PHE A 105 -19.36 -6.21 10.93
N PHE A 106 -19.11 -5.72 12.15
CA PHE A 106 -17.86 -5.04 12.48
C PHE A 106 -16.64 -5.93 12.23
N PHE A 107 -16.67 -7.17 12.72
CA PHE A 107 -15.58 -8.12 12.52
C PHE A 107 -15.39 -8.45 11.02
N ALA A 108 -16.48 -8.66 10.29
CA ALA A 108 -16.44 -8.89 8.85
C ALA A 108 -15.84 -7.71 8.08
N SER A 109 -16.21 -6.47 8.41
CA SER A 109 -15.64 -5.26 7.78
C SER A 109 -14.12 -5.15 8.02
N VAL A 110 -13.67 -5.42 9.24
CA VAL A 110 -12.25 -5.38 9.60
C VAL A 110 -11.48 -6.48 8.86
N GLN A 111 -12.01 -7.70 8.77
CA GLN A 111 -11.39 -8.78 8.01
C GLN A 111 -11.27 -8.45 6.52
N LEU A 112 -12.33 -7.94 5.90
CA LEU A 112 -12.32 -7.51 4.50
C LEU A 112 -11.28 -6.40 4.26
N PHE A 113 -11.15 -5.44 5.18
CA PHE A 113 -10.11 -4.41 5.10
C PHE A 113 -8.70 -5.01 5.09
N PHE A 114 -8.40 -5.94 6.00
CA PHE A 114 -7.09 -6.60 6.05
C PHE A 114 -6.81 -7.47 4.82
N ILE A 115 -7.82 -8.17 4.30
CA ILE A 115 -7.69 -8.95 3.06
C ILE A 115 -7.43 -8.03 1.87
N GLY A 116 -8.12 -6.90 1.77
CA GLY A 116 -7.87 -5.90 0.73
C GLY A 116 -6.43 -5.36 0.78
N LEU A 117 -5.95 -5.02 1.98
CA LEU A 117 -4.56 -4.59 2.18
C LEU A 117 -3.57 -5.68 1.76
N LEU A 118 -3.77 -6.93 2.20
CA LEU A 118 -2.93 -8.06 1.80
C LEU A 118 -2.96 -8.27 0.28
N GLY A 119 -4.11 -8.14 -0.36
CA GLY A 119 -4.27 -8.23 -1.81
C GLY A 119 -3.39 -7.21 -2.55
N GLU A 120 -3.35 -5.96 -2.09
CA GLU A 120 -2.49 -4.92 -2.68
C GLU A 120 -1.00 -5.29 -2.58
N TYR A 121 -0.57 -5.77 -1.42
CA TYR A 121 0.82 -6.21 -1.20
C TYR A 121 1.19 -7.45 -2.02
N VAL A 122 0.32 -8.46 -2.07
CA VAL A 122 0.52 -9.65 -2.90
C VAL A 122 0.55 -9.27 -4.37
N GLY A 123 -0.30 -8.34 -4.81
CA GLY A 123 -0.26 -7.79 -6.16
C GLY A 123 1.04 -7.04 -6.48
N ALA A 124 1.61 -6.30 -5.52
CA ALA A 124 2.92 -5.68 -5.67
C ALA A 124 4.04 -6.73 -5.78
N ILE A 125 4.02 -7.76 -4.94
CA ILE A 125 4.99 -8.88 -5.01
C ILE A 125 4.87 -9.60 -6.36
N LEU A 126 3.65 -9.90 -6.82
CA LEU A 126 3.42 -10.55 -8.11
C LEU A 126 3.97 -9.69 -9.27
N ARG A 127 3.80 -8.36 -9.21
CA ARG A 127 4.39 -7.44 -10.20
C ARG A 127 5.92 -7.57 -10.24
N HIS A 128 6.57 -7.62 -9.08
CA HIS A 128 8.03 -7.81 -9.00
C HIS A 128 8.48 -9.20 -9.48
N VAL A 129 7.79 -10.27 -9.09
CA VAL A 129 8.15 -11.64 -9.46
C VAL A 129 7.91 -11.90 -10.94
N SER A 130 6.82 -11.35 -11.50
CA SER A 130 6.45 -11.56 -12.90
C SER A 130 7.46 -10.98 -13.89
N ASN A 131 8.41 -10.14 -13.46
CA ASN A 131 9.56 -9.64 -14.23
C ASN A 131 9.24 -9.36 -15.71
N ARG A 132 8.10 -8.70 -15.99
CA ARG A 132 7.71 -8.43 -17.37
C ARG A 132 8.64 -7.37 -17.96
N PRO A 133 9.08 -7.52 -19.21
CA PRO A 133 9.95 -6.54 -19.84
C PRO A 133 9.22 -5.20 -19.91
N LEU A 134 9.88 -4.14 -19.42
CA LEU A 134 9.34 -2.78 -19.36
C LEU A 134 8.96 -2.24 -20.74
N VAL A 135 9.72 -2.62 -21.76
CA VAL A 135 9.53 -2.20 -23.15
C VAL A 135 9.76 -3.40 -24.04
N VAL A 136 8.88 -3.57 -25.02
CA VAL A 136 9.10 -4.49 -26.14
C VAL A 136 9.59 -3.65 -27.31
N GLU A 137 10.84 -3.86 -27.72
CA GLU A 137 11.43 -3.16 -28.85
C GLU A 137 10.90 -3.73 -30.16
N ARG A 138 10.39 -2.86 -31.04
CA ARG A 138 9.92 -3.28 -32.37
C ARG A 138 11.07 -3.40 -33.36
N GLU A 139 12.02 -2.47 -33.31
CA GLU A 139 13.13 -2.36 -34.26
C GLU A 139 14.22 -1.46 -33.65
N ARG A 140 15.50 -1.81 -33.82
CA ARG A 140 16.65 -0.97 -33.46
C ARG A 140 17.29 -0.43 -34.73
N ILE A 141 17.30 0.90 -34.88
CA ILE A 141 17.94 1.59 -36.01
C ILE A 141 19.22 2.26 -35.49
N ASN A 142 20.34 2.11 -36.20
CA ASN A 142 21.66 2.70 -35.88
C ASN A 142 22.33 2.23 -34.57
N PHE A 143 21.88 1.12 -33.98
CA PHE A 143 22.62 0.46 -32.91
C PHE A 143 23.44 -0.68 -33.51
N HIS A 144 24.76 -0.71 -33.28
CA HIS A 144 25.55 -1.90 -33.58
C HIS A 144 25.07 -3.03 -32.66
N ASP A 145 24.78 -4.20 -33.24
CA ASP A 145 24.48 -5.43 -32.50
C ASP A 145 25.71 -5.82 -31.68
N SER A 146 25.83 -5.23 -30.49
CA SER A 146 26.71 -5.75 -29.45
C SER A 146 26.03 -6.99 -28.90
N GLY A 147 26.27 -8.13 -29.55
CA GLY A 147 25.82 -9.44 -29.12
C GLY A 147 26.22 -9.69 -27.69
N VAL A 148 25.25 -9.57 -26.78
CA VAL A 148 25.34 -10.08 -25.42
C VAL A 148 24.04 -10.83 -25.20
N THR A 149 24.10 -12.12 -25.52
CA THR A 149 23.25 -13.18 -24.99
C THR A 149 23.17 -13.12 -23.46
#